data_AF-A0A2V6QXN6-F1
#
_entry.id   AF-A0A2V6QXN6-F1
#
_cell.length_a   1.000
_cell.length_b   1.000
_cell.length_c   1.000
_cell.angle_alpha   90.00
_cell.angle_beta   90.00
_cell.angle_gamma   90.00
#
_symmetry.space_group_name_H-M   'P 1'
#
loop_
_entity.id
_entity.type
_entity.pdbx_description
1 polymer ?
#
loop_
_entity_poly.entity_id
_entity_poly.type
_entity_poly.pdbx_seq_one_letter_code
_entity_poly.pdbx_strand_id
1 'polypeptide(L)'
;MTPRRFALLAFSKLTFLDLIGVYDALRRVTPMGVAPGVSVTIIGTEPEIVDESGLAVRAQAVYEDLAGYDLLFLPGGVGTRPLMHDARFLQYLATWGDARPLASVCTGSLLLGAAGYLKALRATTHHNAFDALKPLCREVVTDRRIVEDGRVVTAGGVASSLGLGLYLVEKYWGAAARETIAAQQEYTAYRVV
;
A
#
# COMPACT_ATOMS: atom_id res chain seq x y z
N MET A 1 4.90 12.88 12.97
CA MET A 1 3.55 13.46 12.77
C MET A 1 2.63 12.35 12.30
N THR A 2 1.40 12.30 12.79
CA THR A 2 0.39 11.30 12.38
C THR A 2 -0.17 11.66 10.99
N PRO A 3 -0.08 10.78 9.98
CA PRO A 3 -0.63 11.03 8.63
C PRO A 3 -2.14 11.27 8.65
N ARG A 4 -2.61 12.21 7.81
CA ARG A 4 -4.04 12.51 7.63
C ARG A 4 -4.50 12.30 6.20
N ARG A 5 -3.64 12.57 5.21
CA ARG A 5 -3.96 12.41 3.78
C ARG A 5 -3.19 11.24 3.20
N PHE A 6 -3.90 10.18 2.81
CA PHE A 6 -3.32 8.97 2.26
C PHE A 6 -3.49 8.92 0.74
N ALA A 7 -2.40 8.77 0.01
CA ALA A 7 -2.39 8.54 -1.43
C ALA A 7 -2.23 7.03 -1.69
N LEU A 8 -3.24 6.40 -2.27
CA LEU A 8 -3.20 5.01 -2.69
C LEU A 8 -3.11 4.97 -4.21
N LEU A 9 -2.00 4.47 -4.75
CA LEU A 9 -1.84 4.37 -6.21
C LEU A 9 -2.67 3.22 -6.77
N ALA A 10 -3.23 3.43 -7.95
CA ALA A 10 -3.91 2.42 -8.74
C ALA A 10 -3.41 2.47 -10.19
N PHE A 11 -3.21 1.32 -10.79
CA PHE A 11 -2.71 1.19 -12.15
C PHE A 11 -3.35 -0.01 -12.83
N SER A 12 -3.46 0.03 -14.15
CA SER A 12 -4.01 -1.08 -14.92
C SER A 12 -3.32 -2.41 -14.59
N LYS A 13 -4.13 -3.45 -14.40
CA LYS A 13 -3.73 -4.80 -13.97
C LYS A 13 -3.13 -4.88 -12.56
N LEU A 14 -3.57 -4.00 -11.65
CA LEU A 14 -3.33 -4.22 -10.21
C LEU A 14 -4.14 -5.40 -9.69
N THR A 15 -3.76 -5.90 -8.51
CA THR A 15 -4.61 -6.78 -7.71
C THR A 15 -5.49 -5.92 -6.80
N PHE A 16 -6.78 -5.82 -7.06
CA PHE A 16 -7.67 -4.94 -6.28
C PHE A 16 -7.71 -5.25 -4.79
N LEU A 17 -7.58 -6.52 -4.38
CA LEU A 17 -7.55 -6.88 -2.97
C LEU A 17 -6.33 -6.30 -2.23
N ASP A 18 -5.20 -6.09 -2.92
CA ASP A 18 -4.03 -5.40 -2.34
C ASP A 18 -4.37 -3.96 -1.95
N LEU A 19 -5.13 -3.29 -2.81
CA LEU A 19 -5.57 -1.90 -2.65
C LEU A 19 -6.69 -1.77 -1.62
N ILE A 20 -7.77 -2.53 -1.81
CA ILE A 20 -9.02 -2.37 -1.06
C ILE A 20 -8.87 -2.79 0.39
N GLY A 21 -8.03 -3.80 0.71
CA GLY A 21 -7.81 -4.20 2.09
C GLY A 21 -7.18 -3.08 2.95
N VAL A 22 -6.24 -2.32 2.39
CA VAL A 22 -5.64 -1.16 3.07
C VAL A 22 -6.60 0.03 3.08
N TYR A 23 -7.25 0.30 1.94
CA TYR A 23 -8.25 1.35 1.82
C TYR A 23 -9.35 1.24 2.87
N ASP A 24 -9.92 0.04 3.07
CA ASP A 24 -11.06 -0.16 3.97
C ASP A 24 -10.72 0.15 5.43
N ALA A 25 -9.52 -0.22 5.90
CA ALA A 25 -9.09 0.12 7.25
C ALA A 25 -8.89 1.64 7.43
N LEU A 26 -8.20 2.29 6.49
CA LEU A 26 -7.87 3.71 6.61
C LEU A 26 -9.10 4.63 6.45
N ARG A 27 -10.01 4.32 5.51
CA ARG A 27 -11.22 5.13 5.26
C ARG A 27 -12.23 5.11 6.42
N ARG A 28 -12.07 4.20 7.37
CA ARG A 28 -12.91 4.07 8.58
C ARG A 28 -12.47 4.97 9.73
N VAL A 29 -11.25 5.49 9.71
CA VAL A 29 -10.68 6.26 10.83
C VAL A 29 -11.55 7.48 11.19
N THR A 30 -11.94 8.30 10.22
CA THR A 30 -12.82 9.44 10.48
C THR A 30 -14.26 9.02 10.83
N PRO A 31 -14.96 8.20 10.02
CA PRO A 31 -16.36 7.85 10.30
C PRO A 31 -16.60 7.09 11.61
N MET A 32 -15.58 6.39 12.12
CA MET A 32 -15.67 5.65 13.38
C MET A 32 -15.18 6.44 14.59
N GLY A 33 -14.87 7.74 14.43
CA GLY A 33 -14.48 8.60 15.54
C GLY A 33 -13.07 8.35 16.09
N VAL A 34 -12.21 7.62 15.37
CA VAL A 34 -10.83 7.36 15.79
C VAL A 34 -9.99 8.64 15.73
N ALA A 35 -10.07 9.37 14.61
CA ALA A 35 -9.43 10.67 14.45
C ALA A 35 -10.14 11.50 13.37
N PRO A 36 -10.31 12.82 13.58
CA PRO A 36 -10.95 13.68 12.58
C PRO A 36 -10.00 14.00 11.42
N GLY A 37 -10.57 14.26 10.24
CA GLY A 37 -9.84 14.83 9.10
C GLY A 37 -8.88 13.87 8.41
N VAL A 38 -9.07 12.56 8.58
CA VAL A 38 -8.35 11.52 7.81
C VAL A 38 -9.08 11.25 6.51
N SER A 39 -8.35 11.32 5.39
CA SER A 39 -8.86 11.07 4.04
C SER A 39 -7.94 10.14 3.25
N VAL A 40 -8.56 9.39 2.34
CA VAL A 40 -7.89 8.42 1.47
C VAL A 40 -8.28 8.74 0.03
N THR A 41 -7.28 8.97 -0.83
CA THR A 41 -7.48 9.24 -2.26
C THR A 41 -6.86 8.11 -3.08
N ILE A 42 -7.65 7.51 -3.97
CA ILE A 42 -7.18 6.58 -4.99
C ILE A 42 -6.72 7.40 -6.20
N ILE A 43 -5.41 7.40 -6.44
CA ILE A 43 -4.77 8.13 -7.55
C ILE A 43 -4.37 7.13 -8.63
N GLY A 44 -4.98 7.26 -9.80
CA GLY A 44 -4.77 6.39 -10.93
C GLY A 44 -3.57 6.80 -11.79
N THR A 45 -2.99 5.85 -12.51
CA THR A 45 -2.21 6.13 -13.73
C THR A 45 -3.10 6.46 -14.92
N GLU A 46 -4.38 6.11 -14.84
CA GLU A 46 -5.43 6.31 -15.85
C GLU A 46 -6.76 6.63 -15.14
N PRO A 47 -7.75 7.27 -15.80
CA PRO A 47 -9.03 7.62 -15.16
C PRO A 47 -9.87 6.40 -14.74
N GLU A 48 -9.78 5.32 -15.51
CA GLU A 48 -10.40 4.04 -15.24
C GLU A 48 -9.29 2.99 -15.13
N ILE A 49 -9.33 2.23 -14.04
CA ILE A 49 -8.33 1.22 -13.72
C ILE A 49 -8.99 -0.14 -13.82
N VAL A 50 -8.46 -1.01 -14.68
CA VAL A 50 -9.03 -2.33 -14.97
C VAL A 50 -8.04 -3.41 -14.54
N ASP A 51 -8.50 -4.45 -13.83
CA ASP A 51 -7.66 -5.61 -13.50
C ASP A 51 -7.56 -6.62 -14.65
N GLU A 52 -6.87 -7.74 -14.43
CA GLU A 52 -6.73 -8.80 -15.45
C GLU A 52 -8.04 -9.52 -15.79
N SER A 53 -9.04 -9.44 -14.92
CA SER A 53 -10.34 -10.12 -15.05
C SER A 53 -11.44 -9.19 -15.58
N GLY A 54 -11.13 -7.92 -15.84
CA GLY A 54 -12.06 -6.91 -16.35
C GLY A 54 -12.85 -6.16 -15.27
N LEU A 55 -12.56 -6.35 -13.98
CA LEU A 55 -13.11 -5.48 -12.94
C LEU A 55 -12.54 -4.08 -13.12
N ALA A 56 -13.41 -3.06 -13.10
CA ALA A 56 -13.02 -1.68 -13.33
C ALA A 56 -13.39 -0.79 -12.12
N VAL A 57 -12.48 0.13 -11.78
CA VAL A 57 -12.70 1.17 -10.77
C VAL A 57 -12.27 2.51 -11.34
N ARG A 58 -13.09 3.53 -11.13
CA ARG A 58 -12.74 4.91 -11.47
C ARG A 58 -11.77 5.49 -10.44
N ALA A 59 -10.63 5.99 -10.89
CA ALA A 59 -9.72 6.75 -10.04
C ALA A 59 -10.32 8.09 -9.62
N GLN A 60 -10.02 8.56 -8.42
CA GLN A 60 -10.50 9.86 -7.93
C GLN A 60 -9.71 11.01 -8.55
N ALA A 61 -8.44 10.76 -8.87
CA ALA A 61 -7.57 11.65 -9.63
C ALA A 61 -6.55 10.84 -10.42
N VAL A 62 -5.86 11.48 -11.37
CA VAL A 62 -4.87 10.84 -12.24
C VAL A 62 -3.56 11.63 -12.17
N TYR A 63 -2.47 10.97 -11.77
CA TYR A 63 -1.16 11.62 -11.56
C TYR A 63 -1.25 12.93 -10.74
N GLU A 64 -2.09 12.95 -9.70
CA GLU A 64 -2.24 14.13 -8.82
C GLU A 64 -0.94 14.44 -8.07
N ASP A 65 -0.68 15.72 -7.79
CA ASP A 65 0.48 16.14 -7.01
C ASP A 65 0.51 15.47 -5.63
N LEU A 66 1.61 14.75 -5.36
CA LEU A 66 1.81 14.02 -4.13
C LEU A 66 2.26 14.91 -2.96
N ALA A 67 2.62 16.18 -3.18
CA ALA A 67 3.07 17.10 -2.12
C ALA A 67 2.03 17.29 -1.00
N GLY A 68 0.74 17.17 -1.33
CA GLY A 68 -0.37 17.31 -0.38
C GLY A 68 -0.62 16.09 0.52
N TYR A 69 0.10 14.99 0.36
CA TYR A 69 -0.17 13.71 1.04
C TYR A 69 0.89 13.37 2.08
N ASP A 70 0.50 12.61 3.10
CA ASP A 70 1.34 12.27 4.25
C ASP A 70 1.87 10.84 4.20
N LEU A 71 1.14 9.93 3.54
CA LEU A 71 1.58 8.55 3.26
C LEU A 71 1.23 8.16 1.83
N LEU A 72 2.18 7.51 1.16
CA LEU A 72 1.99 6.93 -0.18
C LEU A 72 1.98 5.41 -0.10
N PHE A 73 0.98 4.79 -0.73
CA PHE A 73 0.77 3.35 -0.76
C PHE A 73 0.79 2.79 -2.18
N LEU A 74 1.46 1.66 -2.38
CA LEU A 74 1.52 0.93 -3.65
C LEU A 74 0.97 -0.50 -3.51
N PRO A 75 -0.10 -0.86 -4.25
CA PRO A 75 -0.54 -2.25 -4.37
C PRO A 75 0.39 -3.05 -5.30
N GLY A 76 0.19 -4.37 -5.34
CA GLY A 76 0.80 -5.24 -6.34
C GLY A 76 -0.12 -5.55 -7.52
N GLY A 77 0.19 -6.64 -8.19
CA GLY A 77 -0.46 -7.09 -9.43
C GLY A 77 0.52 -7.15 -10.60
N VAL A 78 0.11 -7.77 -11.71
CA VAL A 78 1.00 -7.94 -12.88
C VAL A 78 1.37 -6.61 -13.53
N GLY A 79 0.54 -5.57 -13.35
CA GLY A 79 0.82 -4.21 -13.81
C GLY A 79 2.13 -3.63 -13.25
N THR A 80 2.62 -4.15 -12.12
CA THR A 80 3.92 -3.76 -11.56
C THR A 80 5.09 -4.06 -12.51
N ARG A 81 5.02 -5.14 -13.30
CA ARG A 81 6.12 -5.60 -14.17
C ARG A 81 6.56 -4.54 -15.20
N PRO A 82 5.67 -3.99 -16.04
CA PRO A 82 6.05 -2.90 -16.93
C PRO A 82 6.38 -1.60 -16.18
N LEU A 83 5.67 -1.29 -15.09
CA LEU A 83 5.85 -0.03 -14.35
C LEU A 83 7.21 0.10 -13.65
N MET A 84 7.87 -1.01 -13.32
CA MET A 84 9.26 -1.01 -12.81
C MET A 84 10.26 -0.41 -13.81
N HIS A 85 9.89 -0.31 -15.08
CA HIS A 85 10.73 0.22 -16.15
C HIS A 85 10.11 1.47 -16.82
N ASP A 86 8.95 1.93 -16.34
CA ASP A 86 8.26 3.07 -16.91
C ASP A 86 8.82 4.39 -16.33
N ALA A 87 9.49 5.16 -17.19
CA ALA A 87 10.16 6.39 -16.76
C ALA A 87 9.19 7.44 -16.19
N ARG A 88 7.97 7.54 -16.76
CA ARG A 88 6.97 8.51 -16.30
C ARG A 88 6.49 8.17 -14.90
N PHE A 89 6.18 6.90 -14.65
CA PHE A 89 5.74 6.41 -13.36
C PHE A 89 6.83 6.53 -12.30
N LEU A 90 8.06 6.15 -12.60
CA LEU A 90 9.18 6.27 -11.66
C LEU A 90 9.52 7.72 -11.33
N GLN A 91 9.48 8.63 -12.31
CA GLN A 91 9.64 10.07 -12.06
C GLN A 91 8.51 10.61 -11.19
N TYR A 92 7.27 10.19 -11.43
CA TYR A 92 6.15 10.53 -10.59
C TYR A 92 6.32 10.03 -9.15
N LEU A 93 6.73 8.78 -8.95
CA LEU A 93 7.06 8.26 -7.62
C LEU A 93 8.17 9.05 -6.93
N ALA A 94 9.19 9.50 -7.67
CA ALA A 94 10.31 10.27 -7.14
C ALA A 94 9.86 11.63 -6.54
N THR A 95 8.73 12.19 -7.00
CA THR A 95 8.16 13.43 -6.41
C THR A 95 7.73 13.27 -4.95
N TRP A 96 7.59 12.02 -4.46
CA TRP A 96 7.32 11.75 -3.05
C TRP A 96 8.45 12.22 -2.12
N GLY A 97 9.70 12.12 -2.59
CA GLY A 97 10.89 12.39 -1.80
C GLY A 97 11.18 11.33 -0.73
N ASP A 98 12.18 11.60 0.11
CA ASP A 98 12.80 10.59 0.98
C ASP A 98 12.44 10.66 2.47
N ALA A 99 11.67 11.67 2.90
CA ALA A 99 11.37 11.86 4.32
C ALA A 99 10.05 11.19 4.75
N ARG A 100 9.07 11.08 3.84
CA ARG A 100 7.70 10.72 4.16
C ARG A 100 7.46 9.19 4.14
N PRO A 101 6.55 8.68 4.98
CA PRO A 101 6.19 7.26 5.04
C PRO A 101 5.75 6.67 3.70
N LEU A 102 6.18 5.44 3.43
CA LEU A 102 5.76 4.63 2.29
C LEU A 102 5.19 3.31 2.78
N ALA A 103 4.18 2.80 2.10
CA ALA A 103 3.66 1.46 2.34
C ALA A 103 3.46 0.69 1.02
N SER A 104 3.57 -0.64 1.06
CA SER A 104 3.20 -1.47 -0.09
C SER A 104 2.75 -2.87 0.30
N VAL A 105 2.00 -3.50 -0.60
CA VAL A 105 1.57 -4.90 -0.52
C VAL A 105 2.05 -5.63 -1.77
N CYS A 106 2.34 -6.92 -1.64
CA CYS A 106 2.62 -7.81 -2.75
C CYS A 106 3.78 -7.25 -3.60
N THR A 107 3.65 -7.24 -4.93
CA THR A 107 4.66 -6.73 -5.86
C THR A 107 4.78 -5.19 -5.85
N GLY A 108 3.96 -4.47 -5.09
CA GLY A 108 4.10 -3.02 -4.92
C GLY A 108 5.45 -2.61 -4.33
N SER A 109 6.08 -3.46 -3.53
CA SER A 109 7.45 -3.22 -3.03
C SER A 109 8.50 -3.28 -4.15
N LEU A 110 8.24 -3.97 -5.28
CA LEU A 110 9.13 -3.92 -6.42
C LEU A 110 9.15 -2.52 -7.06
N LEU A 111 8.01 -1.82 -7.07
CA LEU A 111 7.91 -0.45 -7.55
C LEU A 111 8.66 0.52 -6.61
N LEU A 112 8.52 0.34 -5.30
CA LEU A 112 9.32 1.09 -4.32
C LEU A 112 10.82 0.84 -4.51
N GLY A 113 11.19 -0.42 -4.74
CA GLY A 113 12.55 -0.84 -5.00
C GLY A 113 13.14 -0.23 -6.28
N ALA A 114 12.37 -0.28 -7.39
CA ALA A 114 12.75 0.32 -8.67
C ALA A 114 12.91 1.85 -8.58
N ALA A 115 12.07 2.52 -7.78
CA ALA A 115 12.22 3.94 -7.46
C ALA A 115 13.39 4.24 -6.49
N GLY A 116 14.09 3.22 -5.99
CA GLY A 116 15.27 3.35 -5.13
C GLY A 116 14.98 3.47 -3.64
N TYR A 117 13.73 3.41 -3.22
CA TYR A 117 13.34 3.62 -1.81
C TYR A 117 13.73 2.49 -0.87
N LEU A 118 14.07 1.31 -1.40
CA LEU A 118 14.38 0.13 -0.58
C LEU A 118 15.88 -0.19 -0.50
N LYS A 119 16.75 0.52 -1.23
CA LYS A 119 18.18 0.17 -1.41
C LYS A 119 18.92 -0.19 -0.12
N ALA A 120 18.65 0.53 0.97
CA ALA A 120 19.31 0.35 2.28
C ALA A 120 18.41 -0.31 3.35
N LEU A 121 17.21 -0.75 2.97
CA LEU A 121 16.15 -1.20 3.87
C LEU A 121 15.87 -2.70 3.70
N ARG A 122 15.39 -3.33 4.77
CA ARG A 122 14.77 -4.65 4.70
C ARG A 122 13.35 -4.50 4.16
N ALA A 123 12.93 -5.44 3.34
CA ALA A 123 11.59 -5.44 2.77
C ALA A 123 11.07 -6.86 2.55
N THR A 124 9.77 -6.97 2.38
CA THR A 124 9.12 -8.19 1.89
C THR A 124 8.25 -7.89 0.66
N THR A 125 7.75 -8.93 0.02
CA THR A 125 6.88 -8.86 -1.15
C THR A 125 6.03 -10.14 -1.22
N HIS A 126 5.29 -10.34 -2.31
CA HIS A 126 4.66 -11.63 -2.59
C HIS A 126 5.72 -12.74 -2.66
N HIS A 127 5.46 -13.93 -2.10
CA HIS A 127 6.47 -14.99 -2.03
C HIS A 127 7.09 -15.38 -3.39
N ASN A 128 6.32 -15.26 -4.47
CA ASN A 128 6.73 -15.57 -5.85
C ASN A 128 7.62 -14.48 -6.47
N ALA A 129 7.80 -13.36 -5.76
CA ALA A 129 8.54 -12.20 -6.21
C ALA A 129 9.78 -11.90 -5.34
N PHE A 130 10.11 -12.77 -4.37
CA PHE A 130 11.31 -12.57 -3.53
C PHE A 130 12.58 -12.41 -4.37
N ASP A 131 12.77 -13.23 -5.41
CA ASP A 131 13.95 -13.11 -6.29
C ASP A 131 13.99 -11.79 -7.05
N ALA A 132 12.84 -11.27 -7.47
CA ALA A 132 12.74 -9.96 -8.13
C ALA A 132 13.01 -8.80 -7.17
N LEU A 133 12.74 -8.98 -5.87
CA LEU A 133 13.00 -7.95 -4.85
C LEU A 133 14.47 -7.92 -4.40
N LYS A 134 15.17 -9.07 -4.40
CA LYS A 134 16.58 -9.18 -3.97
C LYS A 134 17.50 -8.06 -4.49
N PRO A 135 17.53 -7.71 -5.79
CA PRO A 135 18.43 -6.66 -6.29
C PRO A 135 17.99 -5.23 -5.93
N LEU A 136 16.80 -5.04 -5.34
CA LEU A 136 16.19 -3.73 -5.13
C LEU A 136 16.20 -3.28 -3.66
N CYS A 137 16.60 -4.16 -2.73
CA CYS A 137 16.62 -3.87 -1.31
C CYS A 137 17.87 -4.41 -0.60
N ARG A 138 18.11 -4.01 0.65
CA ARG A 138 19.24 -4.54 1.44
C ARG A 138 19.08 -6.03 1.74
N GLU A 139 17.86 -6.45 2.08
CA GLU A 139 17.57 -7.82 2.51
C GLU A 139 16.08 -8.11 2.29
N VAL A 140 15.79 -9.28 1.73
CA VAL A 140 14.42 -9.79 1.58
C VAL A 140 14.07 -10.62 2.79
N VAL A 141 13.06 -10.18 3.55
CA VAL A 141 12.54 -10.90 4.72
C VAL A 141 11.42 -11.83 4.27
N THR A 142 11.60 -13.14 4.46
CA THR A 142 10.70 -14.18 3.91
C THR A 142 9.79 -14.83 4.95
N ASP A 143 10.05 -14.64 6.24
CA ASP A 143 9.36 -15.28 7.37
C ASP A 143 8.43 -14.33 8.15
N ARG A 144 8.16 -13.15 7.59
CA ARG A 144 7.24 -12.14 8.15
C ARG A 144 6.29 -11.64 7.09
N ARG A 145 5.02 -11.45 7.48
CA ARG A 145 3.97 -10.96 6.59
C ARG A 145 3.98 -9.44 6.42
N ILE A 146 4.46 -8.71 7.43
CA ILE A 146 4.62 -7.25 7.44
C ILE A 146 6.03 -6.97 7.94
N VAL A 147 6.73 -6.08 7.25
CA VAL A 147 8.10 -5.66 7.55
C VAL A 147 8.15 -4.14 7.54
N GLU A 148 8.48 -3.57 8.69
CA GLU A 148 8.77 -2.15 8.84
C GLU A 148 10.29 -1.96 8.97
N ASP A 149 10.85 -1.08 8.14
CA ASP A 149 12.23 -0.63 8.25
C ASP A 149 12.32 0.87 7.95
N GLY A 150 12.62 1.66 8.99
CA GLY A 150 12.60 3.11 8.93
C GLY A 150 11.24 3.68 8.54
N ARG A 151 11.19 4.40 7.42
CA ARG A 151 9.97 5.05 6.91
C ARG A 151 9.10 4.15 6.04
N VAL A 152 9.56 2.93 5.71
CA VAL A 152 8.89 2.06 4.75
C VAL A 152 8.28 0.86 5.45
N VAL A 153 7.02 0.57 5.12
CA VAL A 153 6.32 -0.64 5.55
C VAL A 153 5.99 -1.46 4.31
N THR A 154 6.45 -2.69 4.24
CA THR A 154 6.12 -3.62 3.14
C THR A 154 5.37 -4.82 3.69
N ALA A 155 4.43 -5.35 2.93
CA ALA A 155 3.68 -6.54 3.30
C ALA A 155 3.67 -7.56 2.16
N GLY A 156 3.45 -8.82 2.52
CA GLY A 156 3.37 -9.95 1.60
C GLY A 156 2.18 -9.88 0.64
N GLY A 157 1.79 -11.02 0.08
CA GLY A 157 0.77 -11.08 -0.97
C GLY A 157 -0.68 -10.88 -0.53
N VAL A 158 -1.48 -10.32 -1.43
CA VAL A 158 -2.95 -10.45 -1.52
C VAL A 158 -3.68 -10.09 -0.22
N ALA A 159 -4.09 -11.08 0.56
CA ALA A 159 -4.80 -10.88 1.82
C ALA A 159 -3.93 -10.21 2.91
N SER A 160 -2.65 -9.95 2.65
CA SER A 160 -1.79 -9.20 3.57
C SER A 160 -2.19 -7.73 3.66
N SER A 161 -2.94 -7.21 2.69
CA SER A 161 -3.49 -5.86 2.69
C SER A 161 -4.39 -5.57 3.90
N LEU A 162 -5.22 -6.53 4.30
CA LEU A 162 -6.11 -6.40 5.47
C LEU A 162 -5.29 -6.20 6.76
N GLY A 163 -4.29 -7.06 6.96
CA GLY A 163 -3.38 -6.97 8.10
C GLY A 163 -2.54 -5.69 8.07
N LEU A 164 -2.05 -5.27 6.89
CA LEU A 164 -1.29 -4.03 6.75
C LEU A 164 -2.15 -2.80 7.06
N GLY A 165 -3.39 -2.74 6.57
CA GLY A 165 -4.31 -1.64 6.86
C GLY A 165 -4.53 -1.47 8.36
N LEU A 166 -4.82 -2.58 9.06
CA LEU A 166 -4.97 -2.59 10.52
C LEU A 166 -3.68 -2.23 11.26
N TYR A 167 -2.53 -2.70 10.78
CA TYR A 167 -1.23 -2.34 11.34
C TYR A 167 -0.92 -0.83 11.17
N LEU A 168 -1.23 -0.24 10.02
CA LEU A 168 -1.08 1.21 9.82
C LEU A 168 -2.01 2.00 10.77
N VAL A 169 -3.24 1.50 11.00
CA VAL A 169 -4.13 2.10 12.00
C VAL A 169 -3.51 2.05 13.39
N GLU A 170 -3.01 0.88 13.82
CA GLU A 170 -2.35 0.72 15.12
C GLU A 170 -1.14 1.63 15.27
N LYS A 171 -0.29 1.68 14.24
CA LYS A 171 0.94 2.49 14.23
C LYS A 171 0.66 3.98 14.47
N TYR A 172 -0.46 4.49 13.95
CA TYR A 172 -0.75 5.93 13.94
C TYR A 172 -1.76 6.38 15.00
N TRP A 173 -2.64 5.49 15.46
CA TRP A 173 -3.70 5.80 16.42
C TRP A 173 -3.82 4.80 17.58
N GLY A 174 -2.91 3.82 17.67
CA GLY A 174 -2.82 2.87 18.78
C GLY A 174 -3.69 1.62 18.64
N ALA A 175 -3.46 0.66 19.52
CA ALA A 175 -4.11 -0.66 19.49
C ALA A 175 -5.64 -0.58 19.62
N ALA A 176 -6.16 0.32 20.45
CA ALA A 176 -7.60 0.51 20.60
C ALA A 176 -8.29 0.90 19.28
N ALA A 177 -7.67 1.77 18.48
CA ALA A 177 -8.19 2.14 17.17
C ALA A 177 -8.21 0.95 16.21
N ARG A 178 -7.14 0.14 16.20
CA ARG A 178 -7.09 -1.11 15.43
C ARG A 178 -8.21 -2.05 15.85
N GLU A 179 -8.42 -2.26 17.14
CA GLU A 179 -9.45 -3.16 17.68
C GLU A 179 -10.85 -2.72 17.28
N THR A 180 -11.15 -1.42 17.40
CA THR A 180 -12.43 -0.85 16.96
C THR A 180 -12.67 -1.12 15.47
N ILE A 181 -11.70 -0.84 14.61
CA ILE A 181 -11.83 -1.03 13.16
C ILE A 181 -11.89 -2.52 12.80
N ALA A 182 -11.05 -3.35 13.40
CA ALA A 182 -11.01 -4.80 13.15
C ALA A 182 -12.32 -5.48 13.57
N ALA A 183 -12.91 -5.07 14.70
CA ALA A 183 -14.21 -5.57 15.15
C ALA A 183 -15.31 -5.22 14.15
N GLN A 184 -15.31 -4.00 13.62
CA GLN A 184 -16.28 -3.57 12.61
C GLN A 184 -16.08 -4.27 11.24
N GLN A 185 -14.86 -4.67 10.93
CA GLN A 185 -14.55 -5.49 9.75
C GLN A 185 -14.84 -6.99 9.96
N GLU A 186 -15.22 -7.39 11.18
CA GLU A 186 -15.31 -8.79 11.60
C GLU A 186 -14.04 -9.59 11.25
N TYR A 187 -12.88 -8.92 11.28
CA TYR A 187 -11.61 -9.48 10.87
C TYR A 187 -11.13 -10.52 11.90
N THR A 188 -11.59 -11.74 11.70
CA THR A 188 -11.37 -12.90 12.55
C THR A 188 -11.00 -14.10 11.66
N ALA A 189 -10.45 -15.16 12.26
CA ALA A 189 -10.28 -16.41 11.54
C ALA A 189 -11.66 -16.96 11.15
N TYR A 190 -11.82 -17.44 9.90
CA TYR A 190 -13.05 -18.09 9.46
C TYR A 190 -13.47 -19.17 10.46
N ARG A 191 -14.74 -19.11 10.90
CA ARG A 191 -15.37 -20.12 11.76
C ARG A 191 -16.58 -20.66 11.00
N VAL A 192 -16.63 -21.97 10.84
CA VAL A 192 -17.81 -22.68 10.33
C VAL A 192 -18.52 -23.28 11.54
N VAL A 193 -19.83 -23.08 11.64
CA VAL A 193 -20.70 -23.77 12.61
C VAL A 193 -21.23 -25.03 11.96
#